data_AF-A0A4V2ASW5-F1
#
_entry.id   AF-A0A4V2ASW5-F1
#
_cell.length_a   1.000
_cell.length_b   1.000
_cell.length_c   1.000
_cell.angle_alpha   90.00
_cell.angle_beta   90.00
_cell.angle_gamma   90.00
#
_symmetry.space_group_name_H-M   'P 1'
#
loop_
_entity.id
_entity.type
_entity.pdbx_description
1 polymer ?
#
loop_
_entity_poly.entity_id
_entity_poly.type
_entity_poly.pdbx_seq_one_letter_code
_entity_poly.pdbx_strand_id
1 'polypeptide(L)'
;MKKSLFLLLLTLSTACAMAQDKIYTKLQPNPIEGEVVEISVNEVKYKPVDRPLPIITIDKQDVIKIVYRNGQVNQISDPLVDFTMYNGQKKWNLKLNLLSPLNGHTQLFLEHAQKPGRSVEYELNLIGLGRNQPVETGYFGDELKMNAVGAGIGIGLKLLRLPDYVNGQTRLRHIMQGSYIKPAISVSAYGRDFVGVDQLGQRVSERKTVLAVNPNLTLGKQWILDNTISVDIFGLVGFGLDNVQKHQKDLYNEFNGSLNIINFNSHNAFGYRRFSNDNIGLTLGLGVKVGFLFNTKEKKKK
;
A
#
# COMPACT_ATOMS: atom_id res chain seq x y z
N MET A 1 49.46 -37.67 -43.02
CA MET A 1 48.38 -38.60 -42.60
C MET A 1 48.22 -38.71 -41.07
N LYS A 2 49.28 -38.88 -40.28
CA LYS A 2 49.18 -39.05 -38.80
C LYS A 2 48.55 -37.85 -38.03
N LYS A 3 48.77 -36.61 -38.46
CA LYS A 3 48.19 -35.40 -37.81
C LYS A 3 46.70 -35.17 -38.14
N SER A 4 46.24 -35.60 -39.32
CA SER A 4 44.83 -35.48 -39.74
C SER A 4 43.95 -36.52 -39.04
N LEU A 5 44.47 -37.72 -38.84
CA LEU A 5 43.77 -38.78 -38.09
C LEU A 5 43.59 -38.42 -36.60
N PHE A 6 44.55 -37.72 -36.00
CA PHE A 6 44.45 -37.25 -34.61
C PHE A 6 43.39 -36.15 -34.44
N LEU A 7 43.24 -35.25 -35.43
CA LEU A 7 42.22 -34.21 -35.43
C LEU A 7 40.80 -34.78 -35.62
N LEU A 8 40.67 -35.85 -36.41
CA LEU A 8 39.42 -36.60 -36.58
C LEU A 8 39.03 -37.37 -35.31
N LEU A 9 40.01 -37.91 -34.58
CA LEU A 9 39.78 -38.58 -33.30
C LEU A 9 39.37 -37.60 -32.18
N LEU A 10 39.90 -36.37 -32.20
CA LEU A 10 39.55 -35.30 -31.24
C LEU A 10 38.17 -34.69 -31.49
N THR A 11 37.68 -34.74 -32.74
CA THR A 11 36.34 -34.27 -33.12
C THR A 11 35.26 -35.33 -32.91
N LEU A 12 35.61 -36.63 -32.89
CA LEU A 12 34.69 -37.69 -32.50
C LEU A 12 34.52 -37.85 -30.98
N SER A 13 35.51 -37.45 -30.17
CA SER A 13 35.45 -37.57 -28.70
C SER A 13 34.57 -36.50 -28.02
N THR A 14 34.15 -35.46 -28.74
CA THR A 14 33.26 -34.40 -28.21
C THR A 14 31.77 -34.74 -28.30
N ALA A 15 31.39 -35.90 -28.86
CA ALA A 15 29.99 -36.23 -29.12
C ALA A 15 29.22 -36.90 -27.95
N CYS A 16 29.87 -37.22 -26.82
CA CYS A 16 29.25 -37.98 -25.72
C CYS A 16 29.30 -37.29 -24.35
N ALA A 17 29.37 -35.96 -24.30
CA ALA A 17 29.04 -35.25 -23.07
C ALA A 17 27.51 -35.31 -22.88
N MET A 18 27.02 -36.36 -22.24
CA MET A 18 25.63 -36.44 -21.80
C MET A 18 25.44 -35.43 -20.67
N ALA A 19 25.09 -34.19 -21.03
CA ALA A 19 24.70 -33.19 -20.04
C ALA A 19 23.48 -33.71 -19.26
N GLN A 20 23.50 -33.58 -17.94
CA GLN A 20 22.36 -33.93 -17.09
C GLN A 20 21.45 -32.71 -16.92
N ASP A 21 20.24 -32.92 -16.41
CA ASP A 21 19.39 -31.80 -16.05
C ASP A 21 20.00 -31.08 -14.84
N LYS A 22 19.80 -29.76 -14.81
CA LYS A 22 20.27 -28.89 -13.73
C LYS A 22 19.08 -28.20 -13.09
N ILE A 23 18.85 -28.50 -11.81
CA ILE A 23 17.80 -27.89 -11.00
C ILE A 23 18.45 -26.78 -10.17
N TYR A 24 18.12 -25.53 -10.49
CA TYR A 24 18.58 -24.37 -9.73
C TYR A 24 17.59 -24.11 -8.59
N THR A 25 18.08 -24.03 -7.36
CA THR A 25 17.24 -23.87 -6.17
C THR A 25 17.57 -22.58 -5.43
N LYS A 26 16.65 -22.14 -4.56
CA LYS A 26 16.86 -21.02 -3.62
C LYS A 26 17.75 -21.43 -2.43
N LEU A 27 17.86 -22.72 -2.15
CA LEU A 27 18.48 -23.27 -0.94
C LEU A 27 20.00 -23.40 -1.05
N GLN A 28 20.54 -23.61 -2.25
CA GLN A 28 21.96 -23.81 -2.46
C GLN A 28 22.47 -23.09 -3.72
N PRO A 29 23.73 -22.60 -3.72
CA PRO A 29 24.29 -21.85 -4.84
C PRO A 29 24.57 -22.74 -6.06
N ASN A 30 24.91 -24.01 -5.84
CA ASN A 30 25.22 -24.95 -6.91
C ASN A 30 23.95 -25.67 -7.39
N PRO A 31 23.76 -25.85 -8.72
CA PRO A 31 22.62 -26.59 -9.23
C PRO A 31 22.68 -28.06 -8.78
N ILE A 32 21.52 -28.64 -8.51
CA ILE A 32 21.41 -30.08 -8.33
C ILE A 32 21.45 -30.72 -9.72
N GLU A 33 22.42 -31.61 -9.93
CA GLU A 33 22.52 -32.38 -11.17
C GLU A 33 21.73 -33.68 -11.01
N GLY A 34 20.89 -34.00 -12.00
CA GLY A 34 19.97 -35.13 -11.92
C GLY A 34 19.15 -35.34 -13.19
N GLU A 35 18.28 -36.34 -13.16
CA GLU A 35 17.23 -36.55 -14.16
C GLU A 35 15.88 -36.14 -13.55
N VAL A 36 15.19 -35.16 -14.15
CA VAL A 36 13.85 -34.78 -13.69
C VAL A 36 12.84 -35.82 -14.16
N VAL A 37 12.14 -36.44 -13.22
CA VAL A 37 11.18 -37.52 -13.48
C VAL A 37 9.76 -36.98 -13.64
N GLU A 38 9.36 -36.06 -12.76
CA GLU A 38 7.99 -35.52 -12.74
C GLU A 38 8.00 -34.10 -12.19
N ILE A 39 7.18 -33.23 -12.80
CA ILE A 39 6.88 -31.89 -12.25
C ILE A 39 5.39 -31.85 -11.95
N SER A 40 5.08 -31.91 -10.65
CA SER A 40 3.72 -31.83 -10.15
C SER A 40 3.33 -30.37 -9.86
N VAL A 41 2.15 -30.20 -9.25
CA VAL A 41 1.68 -28.88 -8.82
C VAL A 41 2.55 -28.32 -7.70
N ASN A 42 2.94 -29.16 -6.73
CA ASN A 42 3.65 -28.72 -5.53
C ASN A 42 5.12 -29.11 -5.48
N GLU A 43 5.52 -30.14 -6.23
CA GLU A 43 6.82 -30.78 -6.08
C GLU A 43 7.46 -31.09 -7.44
N VAL A 44 8.78 -31.19 -7.43
CA VAL A 44 9.60 -31.69 -8.53
C VAL A 44 10.29 -32.96 -8.04
N LYS A 45 10.08 -34.06 -8.76
CA LYS A 45 10.74 -35.34 -8.49
C LYS A 45 11.92 -35.51 -9.42
N TYR A 46 13.06 -35.92 -8.88
CA TYR A 46 14.28 -36.13 -9.65
C TYR A 46 15.11 -37.30 -9.12
N LYS A 47 15.97 -37.84 -9.97
CA LYS A 47 16.99 -38.84 -9.60
C LYS A 47 18.36 -38.16 -9.53
N PRO A 48 19.01 -38.13 -8.36
CA PRO A 48 20.36 -37.60 -8.22
C PRO A 48 21.39 -38.43 -8.98
N VAL A 49 22.47 -37.79 -9.38
CA VAL A 49 23.56 -38.42 -10.16
C VAL A 49 24.44 -39.28 -9.28
N ASP A 50 24.70 -38.81 -8.06
CA ASP A 50 25.47 -39.51 -7.04
C ASP A 50 24.73 -40.75 -6.51
N ARG A 51 23.40 -40.71 -6.53
CA ARG A 51 22.52 -41.74 -5.98
C ARG A 51 21.26 -41.91 -6.85
N PRO A 52 21.35 -42.64 -7.98
CA PRO A 52 20.25 -42.74 -8.96
C PRO A 52 19.10 -43.67 -8.54
N LEU A 53 19.23 -44.39 -7.43
CA LEU A 53 18.23 -45.35 -6.95
C LEU A 53 17.01 -44.68 -6.31
N PRO A 54 17.15 -43.81 -5.29
CA PRO A 54 16.00 -43.11 -4.73
C PRO A 54 15.54 -41.97 -5.65
N ILE A 55 14.22 -41.87 -5.84
CA ILE A 55 13.59 -40.65 -6.35
C ILE A 55 13.52 -39.66 -5.19
N ILE A 56 14.16 -38.51 -5.36
CA ILE A 56 14.12 -37.40 -4.40
C ILE A 56 13.08 -36.39 -4.84
N THR A 57 12.39 -35.82 -3.86
CA THR A 57 11.40 -34.77 -4.05
C THR A 57 11.94 -33.45 -3.52
N ILE A 58 11.77 -32.38 -4.27
CA ILE A 58 11.98 -31.00 -3.81
C ILE A 58 10.69 -30.20 -4.01
N ASP A 59 10.37 -29.32 -3.05
CA ASP A 59 9.24 -28.43 -3.20
C ASP A 59 9.45 -27.48 -4.37
N LYS A 60 8.43 -27.35 -5.22
CA LYS A 60 8.46 -26.51 -6.42
C LYS A 60 8.74 -25.05 -6.10
N GLN A 61 8.34 -24.58 -4.91
CA GLN A 61 8.58 -23.22 -4.43
C GLN A 61 10.07 -22.91 -4.20
N ASP A 62 10.90 -23.94 -3.99
CA ASP A 62 12.34 -23.83 -3.78
C ASP A 62 13.13 -23.90 -5.08
N VAL A 63 12.48 -24.27 -6.18
CA VAL A 63 13.10 -24.35 -7.51
C VAL A 63 12.93 -23.01 -8.23
N ILE A 64 14.03 -22.48 -8.76
CA ILE A 64 14.06 -21.23 -9.55
C ILE A 64 13.81 -21.55 -11.02
N LYS A 65 14.55 -22.53 -11.55
CA LYS A 65 14.45 -23.00 -12.93
C LYS A 65 15.04 -24.39 -13.06
N ILE A 66 14.60 -25.10 -14.08
CA ILE A 66 15.17 -26.38 -14.51
C ILE A 66 15.74 -26.16 -15.90
N VAL A 67 17.00 -26.55 -16.09
CA VAL A 67 17.66 -26.60 -17.40
C VAL A 67 17.78 -28.07 -17.77
N TYR A 68 17.00 -28.51 -18.74
CA TYR A 68 17.03 -29.90 -19.19
C TYR A 68 18.28 -30.18 -20.02
N ARG A 69 18.60 -31.46 -20.15
CA ARG A 69 19.68 -31.98 -20.98
C ARG A 69 19.68 -31.47 -22.43
N ASN A 70 18.49 -31.24 -23.00
CA ASN A 70 18.34 -30.72 -24.36
C ASN A 70 18.54 -29.18 -24.46
N GLY A 71 18.88 -28.52 -23.35
CA GLY A 71 19.04 -27.07 -23.25
C GLY A 71 17.74 -26.30 -23.03
N GLN A 72 16.58 -26.97 -22.99
CA GLN A 72 15.31 -26.32 -22.69
C GLN A 72 15.30 -25.81 -21.25
N VAL A 73 14.81 -24.58 -21.06
CA VAL A 73 14.72 -23.95 -19.74
C VAL A 73 13.26 -23.84 -19.34
N ASN A 74 12.91 -24.45 -18.22
CA ASN A 74 11.60 -24.29 -17.58
C ASN A 74 11.77 -23.41 -16.34
N GLN A 75 11.27 -22.18 -16.41
CA GLN A 75 11.26 -21.28 -15.26
C GLN A 75 10.08 -21.60 -14.36
N ILE A 76 10.35 -21.71 -13.07
CA ILE A 76 9.29 -21.92 -12.08
C ILE A 76 8.95 -20.55 -11.49
N SER A 77 7.76 -20.06 -11.85
CA SER A 77 7.23 -18.79 -11.37
C SER A 77 6.80 -18.90 -9.91
N ASP A 78 7.24 -17.96 -9.08
CA ASP A 78 6.79 -17.84 -7.71
C ASP A 78 5.39 -17.18 -7.67
N PRO A 79 4.33 -17.87 -7.21
CA PRO A 79 2.95 -17.37 -7.23
C PRO A 79 2.72 -16.12 -6.39
N LEU A 80 3.63 -15.79 -5.46
CA LEU A 80 3.53 -14.60 -4.61
C LEU A 80 4.05 -13.34 -5.31
N VAL A 81 4.80 -13.47 -6.40
CA VAL A 81 5.38 -12.35 -7.15
C VAL A 81 4.94 -12.32 -8.61
N ASP A 82 4.46 -13.44 -9.14
CA ASP A 82 4.02 -13.55 -10.52
C ASP A 82 2.63 -12.93 -10.74
N PHE A 83 2.57 -11.88 -11.55
CA PHE A 83 1.34 -11.21 -11.97
C PHE A 83 0.43 -12.07 -12.83
N THR A 84 0.99 -12.99 -13.62
CA THR A 84 0.22 -13.79 -14.57
C THR A 84 -0.80 -14.68 -13.85
N MET A 85 -0.48 -15.07 -12.61
CA MET A 85 -1.36 -15.80 -11.70
C MET A 85 -2.63 -15.03 -11.29
N TYR A 86 -2.64 -13.71 -11.51
CA TYR A 86 -3.75 -12.80 -11.20
C TYR A 86 -4.41 -12.24 -12.46
N ASN A 87 -4.23 -12.92 -13.61
CA ASN A 87 -4.88 -12.52 -14.85
C ASN A 87 -6.42 -12.50 -14.70
N GLY A 88 -7.08 -11.53 -15.32
CA GLY A 88 -8.53 -11.30 -15.18
C GLY A 88 -8.95 -10.52 -13.92
N GLN A 89 -8.05 -10.30 -12.97
CA GLN A 89 -8.35 -9.44 -11.81
C GLN A 89 -8.32 -7.96 -12.17
N LYS A 90 -9.16 -7.18 -11.49
CA LYS A 90 -9.23 -5.74 -11.69
C LYS A 90 -8.09 -5.06 -10.93
N LYS A 91 -7.37 -4.17 -11.62
CA LYS A 91 -6.13 -3.54 -11.12
C LYS A 91 -6.34 -2.14 -10.56
N TRP A 92 -7.51 -1.55 -10.76
CA TRP A 92 -7.87 -0.25 -10.21
C TRP A 92 -9.00 -0.39 -9.21
N ASN A 93 -8.98 0.45 -8.18
CA ASN A 93 -10.01 0.50 -7.16
C ASN A 93 -10.27 1.96 -6.73
N LEU A 94 -11.48 2.44 -6.95
CA LEU A 94 -11.93 3.75 -6.49
C LEU A 94 -12.68 3.58 -5.17
N LYS A 95 -12.26 4.28 -4.13
CA LYS A 95 -12.75 4.12 -2.75
C LYS A 95 -13.26 5.43 -2.18
N LEU A 96 -14.25 5.33 -1.29
CA LEU A 96 -14.81 6.41 -0.48
C LEU A 96 -14.64 6.06 1.00
N ASN A 97 -14.12 6.97 1.82
CA ASN A 97 -14.11 6.79 3.29
C ASN A 97 -15.49 7.15 3.86
N LEU A 98 -16.23 6.15 4.32
CA LEU A 98 -17.60 6.28 4.82
C LEU A 98 -17.72 7.14 6.08
N LEU A 99 -16.67 7.19 6.89
CA LEU A 99 -16.67 7.98 8.12
C LEU A 99 -16.20 9.42 7.91
N SER A 100 -15.66 9.74 6.72
CA SER A 100 -15.16 11.08 6.45
C SER A 100 -16.24 12.17 6.56
N PRO A 101 -17.46 12.01 6.01
CA PRO A 101 -18.47 13.08 6.05
C PRO A 101 -18.89 13.44 7.46
N LEU A 102 -18.85 12.50 8.41
CA LEU A 102 -19.14 12.76 9.83
C LEU A 102 -18.17 13.77 10.46
N ASN A 103 -16.96 13.87 9.90
CA ASN A 103 -15.87 14.73 10.34
C ASN A 103 -15.71 15.99 9.47
N GLY A 104 -16.69 16.33 8.63
CA GLY A 104 -16.71 17.58 7.86
C GLY A 104 -15.91 17.57 6.56
N HIS A 105 -15.60 16.40 6.01
CA HIS A 105 -14.86 16.25 4.76
C HIS A 105 -15.30 15.00 4.01
N THR A 106 -15.06 14.92 2.71
CA THR A 106 -15.26 13.70 1.92
C THR A 106 -13.93 13.25 1.35
N GLN A 107 -13.49 12.04 1.68
CA GLN A 107 -12.23 11.48 1.17
C GLN A 107 -12.47 10.38 0.13
N LEU A 108 -11.84 10.56 -1.02
CA LEU A 108 -11.78 9.60 -2.12
C LEU A 108 -10.36 9.06 -2.24
N PHE A 109 -10.24 7.79 -2.63
CA PHE A 109 -8.94 7.17 -2.88
C PHE A 109 -8.96 6.42 -4.21
N LEU A 110 -7.88 6.54 -4.97
CA LEU A 110 -7.65 5.78 -6.18
C LEU A 110 -6.44 4.88 -5.98
N GLU A 111 -6.68 3.57 -5.92
CA GLU A 111 -5.64 2.56 -5.75
C GLU A 111 -5.34 1.86 -7.09
N HIS A 112 -4.06 1.65 -7.38
CA HIS A 112 -3.57 0.89 -8.52
C HIS A 112 -2.61 -0.23 -8.09
N ALA A 113 -2.91 -1.47 -8.47
CA ALA A 113 -2.05 -2.62 -8.24
C ALA A 113 -0.79 -2.58 -9.12
N GLN A 114 0.38 -2.41 -8.51
CA GLN A 114 1.67 -2.37 -9.21
C GLN A 114 2.35 -3.73 -9.30
N LYS A 115 2.15 -4.59 -8.30
CA LYS A 115 2.54 -6.01 -8.26
C LYS A 115 1.80 -6.77 -7.17
N PRO A 116 1.75 -8.11 -7.21
CA PRO A 116 1.27 -8.87 -6.07
C PRO A 116 1.93 -8.38 -4.79
N GLY A 117 1.11 -8.05 -3.80
CA GLY A 117 1.57 -7.50 -2.54
C GLY A 117 1.90 -6.00 -2.52
N ARG A 118 1.75 -5.25 -3.63
CA ARG A 118 2.06 -3.81 -3.68
C ARG A 118 1.10 -3.02 -4.58
N SER A 119 0.58 -1.92 -4.05
CA SER A 119 -0.21 -0.94 -4.80
C SER A 119 0.17 0.49 -4.42
N VAL A 120 -0.12 1.43 -5.31
CA VAL A 120 -0.04 2.88 -5.02
C VAL A 120 -1.45 3.41 -4.83
N GLU A 121 -1.65 4.22 -3.81
CA GLU A 121 -2.94 4.84 -3.49
C GLU A 121 -2.80 6.37 -3.50
N TYR A 122 -3.62 7.02 -4.30
CA TYR A 122 -3.78 8.47 -4.32
C TYR A 122 -5.00 8.86 -3.50
N GLU A 123 -4.92 9.96 -2.77
CA GLU A 123 -5.98 10.50 -1.94
C GLU A 123 -6.43 11.86 -2.49
N LEU A 124 -7.74 12.08 -2.51
CA LEU A 124 -8.37 13.38 -2.66
C LEU A 124 -9.27 13.63 -1.45
N ASN A 125 -9.05 14.73 -0.76
CA ASN A 125 -9.78 15.12 0.42
C ASN A 125 -10.53 16.43 0.16
N LEU A 126 -11.85 16.41 0.20
CA LEU A 126 -12.71 17.57 -0.04
C LEU A 126 -13.24 18.09 1.29
N ILE A 127 -12.65 19.18 1.78
CA ILE A 127 -12.94 19.76 3.10
C ILE A 127 -14.15 20.68 2.97
N GLY A 128 -15.13 20.51 3.86
CA GLY A 128 -16.43 21.20 3.81
C GLY A 128 -17.56 20.37 3.19
N LEU A 129 -17.24 19.28 2.49
CA LEU A 129 -18.24 18.32 2.03
C LEU A 129 -18.53 17.28 3.12
N GLY A 130 -19.28 17.68 4.14
CA GLY A 130 -19.68 16.83 5.26
C GLY A 130 -20.40 17.62 6.35
N ARG A 131 -20.51 17.03 7.55
CA ARG A 131 -21.04 17.70 8.74
C ARG A 131 -20.15 18.88 9.11
N ASN A 132 -20.71 20.08 9.06
CA ASN A 132 -20.05 21.27 9.55
C ASN A 132 -19.85 21.15 11.07
N GLN A 133 -18.58 21.08 11.49
CA GLN A 133 -18.23 20.85 12.88
C GLN A 133 -18.42 22.13 13.70
N PRO A 134 -18.92 22.05 14.93
CA PRO A 134 -18.96 23.21 15.79
C PRO A 134 -17.53 23.68 16.09
N VAL A 135 -17.34 25.00 16.21
CA VAL A 135 -16.19 25.57 16.89
C VAL A 135 -16.44 25.32 18.38
N GLU A 136 -15.58 24.53 19.00
CA GLU A 136 -15.70 24.19 20.41
C GLU A 136 -15.48 25.44 21.27
N THR A 137 -16.56 26.15 21.61
CA THR A 137 -16.56 27.32 22.50
C THR A 137 -17.25 26.90 23.79
N GLY A 138 -16.47 26.61 24.83
CA GLY A 138 -16.95 26.04 26.09
C GLY A 138 -17.82 26.95 26.97
N TYR A 139 -18.41 28.03 26.44
CA TYR A 139 -19.00 29.08 27.28
C TYR A 139 -20.40 29.59 26.92
N PHE A 140 -20.96 29.37 25.72
CA PHE A 140 -22.27 29.96 25.39
C PHE A 140 -23.07 29.11 24.38
N GLY A 141 -24.37 28.97 24.62
CA GLY A 141 -25.28 27.99 24.02
C GLY A 141 -25.62 28.10 22.52
N ASP A 142 -24.84 28.82 21.71
CA ASP A 142 -24.99 28.81 20.25
C ASP A 142 -23.87 27.99 19.60
N GLU A 143 -24.24 27.02 18.76
CA GLU A 143 -23.28 26.26 17.96
C GLU A 143 -22.69 27.12 16.83
N LEU A 144 -21.59 27.81 17.10
CA LEU A 144 -20.75 28.39 16.05
C LEU A 144 -20.12 27.28 15.23
N LYS A 145 -20.00 27.46 13.92
CA LYS A 145 -19.55 26.42 13.00
C LYS A 145 -18.19 26.76 12.41
N MET A 146 -17.35 25.74 12.20
CA MET A 146 -15.99 25.91 11.65
C MET A 146 -16.00 26.43 10.21
N ASN A 147 -17.08 26.19 9.45
CA ASN A 147 -17.26 26.63 8.05
C ASN A 147 -16.02 26.37 7.20
N ALA A 148 -15.40 25.20 7.42
CA ALA A 148 -14.17 24.83 6.75
C ALA A 148 -14.45 24.49 5.29
N VAL A 149 -13.66 25.07 4.38
CA VAL A 149 -13.75 24.79 2.94
C VAL A 149 -12.35 24.73 2.36
N GLY A 150 -12.06 23.67 1.62
CA GLY A 150 -10.78 23.51 0.94
C GLY A 150 -10.58 22.11 0.39
N ALA A 151 -9.33 21.77 0.14
CA ALA A 151 -8.99 20.46 -0.39
C ALA A 151 -7.61 19.99 0.09
N GLY A 152 -7.41 18.68 0.00
CA GLY A 152 -6.11 18.05 0.20
C GLY A 152 -5.88 16.92 -0.80
N ILE A 153 -4.61 16.61 -1.00
CA ILE A 153 -4.17 15.49 -1.82
C ILE A 153 -3.15 14.67 -1.04
N GLY A 154 -3.05 13.39 -1.36
CA GLY A 154 -2.07 12.51 -0.76
C GLY A 154 -1.64 11.38 -1.67
N ILE A 155 -0.53 10.77 -1.32
CA ILE A 155 0.01 9.59 -1.99
C ILE A 155 0.56 8.62 -0.94
N GLY A 156 0.36 7.32 -1.16
CA GLY A 156 0.89 6.27 -0.30
C GLY A 156 1.24 5.00 -1.05
N LEU A 157 2.27 4.32 -0.57
CA LEU A 157 2.70 3.02 -1.09
C LEU A 157 2.15 1.92 -0.18
N LYS A 158 1.18 1.15 -0.66
CA LYS A 158 0.57 0.06 0.11
C LYS A 158 1.37 -1.22 -0.08
N LEU A 159 1.87 -1.76 1.03
CA LEU A 159 2.62 -3.02 1.11
C LEU A 159 1.77 -4.05 1.85
N LEU A 160 1.26 -5.04 1.13
CA LEU A 160 0.45 -6.10 1.72
C LEU A 160 1.35 -7.09 2.46
N ARG A 161 0.89 -7.56 3.62
CA ARG A 161 1.47 -8.71 4.30
C ARG A 161 1.23 -9.95 3.43
N LEU A 162 2.32 -10.61 3.05
CA LEU A 162 2.28 -11.91 2.39
C LEU A 162 1.98 -13.03 3.42
N PRO A 163 1.49 -14.19 2.98
CA PRO A 163 1.26 -15.33 3.87
C PRO A 163 2.54 -15.73 4.63
N ASP A 164 2.41 -16.05 5.92
CA ASP A 164 3.57 -16.48 6.74
C ASP A 164 3.99 -17.93 6.42
N TYR A 165 3.08 -18.72 5.86
CA TYR A 165 3.33 -20.09 5.42
C TYR A 165 2.91 -20.23 3.95
N VAL A 166 3.75 -20.92 3.17
CA VAL A 166 3.52 -21.21 1.76
C VAL A 166 3.54 -22.73 1.60
N ASN A 167 2.41 -23.29 1.21
CA ASN A 167 2.31 -24.59 0.53
C ASN A 167 2.08 -24.30 -0.95
N GLY A 168 2.50 -25.15 -1.89
CA GLY A 168 2.65 -24.87 -3.34
C GLY A 168 1.49 -24.21 -4.11
N GLN A 169 0.31 -24.05 -3.50
CA GLN A 169 -0.84 -23.31 -4.05
C GLN A 169 -1.22 -22.04 -3.27
N THR A 170 -0.41 -21.64 -2.28
CA THR A 170 -0.71 -20.50 -1.42
C THR A 170 -0.47 -19.22 -2.18
N ARG A 171 -1.55 -18.47 -2.40
CA ARG A 171 -1.53 -17.19 -3.09
C ARG A 171 -2.57 -16.26 -2.50
N LEU A 172 -2.46 -14.98 -2.81
CA LEU A 172 -3.53 -14.04 -2.48
C LEU A 172 -4.77 -14.42 -3.30
N ARG A 173 -5.96 -14.34 -2.70
CA ARG A 173 -7.22 -14.52 -3.45
C ARG A 173 -7.41 -13.41 -4.48
N HIS A 174 -6.97 -12.20 -4.15
CA HIS A 174 -6.97 -11.05 -5.05
C HIS A 174 -5.68 -10.24 -4.86
N ILE A 175 -5.16 -9.65 -5.94
CA ILE A 175 -3.87 -8.95 -5.97
C ILE A 175 -3.77 -7.77 -4.98
N MET A 176 -4.91 -7.14 -4.68
CA MET A 176 -5.05 -6.04 -3.70
C MET A 176 -5.65 -6.47 -2.34
N GLN A 177 -5.89 -7.76 -2.11
CA GLN A 177 -6.50 -8.24 -0.87
C GLN A 177 -5.44 -8.57 0.18
N GLY A 178 -5.59 -8.05 1.39
CA GLY A 178 -4.67 -8.38 2.47
C GLY A 178 -4.63 -7.37 3.60
N SER A 179 -3.93 -7.74 4.66
CA SER A 179 -3.47 -6.79 5.67
C SER A 179 -2.32 -5.97 5.07
N TYR A 180 -2.13 -4.72 5.47
CA TYR A 180 -1.10 -3.89 4.86
C TYR A 180 -0.51 -2.84 5.79
N ILE A 181 0.67 -2.38 5.39
CA ILE A 181 1.33 -1.18 5.89
C ILE A 181 1.45 -0.20 4.71
N LYS A 182 1.11 1.06 4.92
CA LYS A 182 1.14 2.10 3.89
C LYS A 182 1.81 3.37 4.43
N PRO A 183 3.13 3.56 4.22
CA PRO A 183 3.72 4.89 4.34
C PRO A 183 3.08 5.84 3.33
N ALA A 184 2.69 7.02 3.80
CA ALA A 184 1.98 8.01 3.01
C ALA A 184 2.33 9.43 3.46
N ILE A 185 2.07 10.38 2.57
CA ILE A 185 2.10 11.81 2.87
C ILE A 185 0.86 12.45 2.26
N SER A 186 0.23 13.34 3.02
CA SER A 186 -0.85 14.19 2.52
C SER A 186 -0.57 15.66 2.84
N VAL A 187 -1.08 16.53 1.97
CA VAL A 187 -1.05 17.98 2.11
C VAL A 187 -2.45 18.54 1.90
N SER A 188 -2.81 19.58 2.64
CA SER A 188 -4.12 20.22 2.49
C SER A 188 -4.05 21.73 2.73
N ALA A 189 -4.96 22.44 2.09
CA ALA A 189 -5.18 23.86 2.23
C ALA A 189 -6.67 24.13 2.37
N TYR A 190 -7.07 24.82 3.44
CA TYR A 190 -8.48 25.13 3.68
C TYR A 190 -8.64 26.41 4.48
N GLY A 191 -9.68 27.18 4.17
CA GLY A 191 -10.12 28.30 5.02
C GLY A 191 -11.06 27.77 6.09
N ARG A 192 -10.91 28.23 7.33
CA ARG A 192 -11.85 27.97 8.42
C ARG A 192 -12.04 29.20 9.28
N ASP A 193 -13.15 29.23 9.98
CA ASP A 193 -13.46 30.28 10.93
C ASP A 193 -12.81 29.92 12.27
N PHE A 194 -12.08 30.89 12.81
CA PHE A 194 -11.59 30.90 14.18
C PHE A 194 -12.49 31.84 14.97
N VAL A 195 -12.75 31.50 16.23
CA VAL A 195 -13.64 32.27 17.09
C VAL A 195 -12.92 32.58 18.38
N GLY A 196 -13.12 33.79 18.89
CA GLY A 196 -12.90 34.11 20.29
C GLY A 196 -13.89 35.14 20.81
N VAL A 197 -13.72 35.52 22.08
CA VAL A 197 -14.48 36.53 22.82
C VAL A 197 -13.58 37.72 23.20
N ASP A 198 -13.96 38.94 22.82
CA ASP A 198 -13.22 40.16 23.14
C ASP A 198 -13.41 40.65 24.60
N GLN A 199 -12.84 41.82 24.95
CA GLN A 199 -12.91 42.43 26.30
C GLN A 199 -14.32 42.80 26.75
N LEU A 200 -15.25 42.97 25.81
CA LEU A 200 -16.64 43.32 26.05
C LEU A 200 -17.55 42.09 26.06
N GLY A 201 -16.97 40.89 26.03
CA GLY A 201 -17.73 39.64 25.91
C GLY A 201 -18.34 39.43 24.53
N GLN A 202 -17.99 40.24 23.53
CA GLN A 202 -18.49 40.09 22.17
C GLN A 202 -17.71 39.03 21.43
N ARG A 203 -18.44 38.22 20.67
CA ARG A 203 -17.85 37.17 19.85
C ARG A 203 -17.23 37.79 18.60
N VAL A 204 -15.98 37.47 18.35
CA VAL A 204 -15.31 37.82 17.10
C VAL A 204 -14.93 36.54 16.38
N SER A 205 -15.23 36.52 15.07
CA SER A 205 -14.86 35.42 14.20
C SER A 205 -14.01 35.93 13.05
N GLU A 206 -12.89 35.27 12.82
CA GLU A 206 -12.01 35.57 11.71
C GLU A 206 -11.73 34.31 10.89
N ARG A 207 -11.81 34.46 9.57
CA ARG A 207 -11.50 33.39 8.63
C ARG A 207 -10.01 33.40 8.30
N LYS A 208 -9.31 32.32 8.63
CA LYS A 208 -7.88 32.14 8.31
C LYS A 208 -7.66 30.90 7.45
N THR A 209 -6.61 30.95 6.62
CA THR A 209 -6.18 29.82 5.78
C THR A 209 -5.23 28.92 6.55
N VAL A 210 -5.61 27.65 6.66
CA VAL A 210 -4.80 26.59 7.23
C VAL A 210 -4.07 25.85 6.12
N LEU A 211 -2.77 25.67 6.30
CA LEU A 211 -1.94 24.75 5.51
C LEU A 211 -1.52 23.61 6.42
N ALA A 212 -1.75 22.38 5.99
CA ALA A 212 -1.41 21.20 6.77
C ALA A 212 -0.67 20.15 5.95
N VAL A 213 0.31 19.50 6.57
CA VAL A 213 1.12 18.40 6.01
C VAL A 213 1.10 17.26 7.00
N ASN A 214 0.91 16.02 6.53
CA ASN A 214 0.80 14.84 7.37
C ASN A 214 1.52 13.62 6.78
N PRO A 215 2.85 13.50 6.95
CA PRO A 215 3.52 12.22 6.84
C PRO A 215 2.95 11.23 7.86
N ASN A 216 2.52 10.06 7.39
CA ASN A 216 1.87 9.07 8.23
C ASN A 216 2.16 7.64 7.77
N LEU A 217 1.93 6.72 8.70
CA LEU A 217 1.89 5.30 8.47
C LEU A 217 0.46 4.81 8.68
N THR A 218 -0.13 4.25 7.64
CA THR A 218 -1.46 3.63 7.72
C THR A 218 -1.31 2.11 7.83
N LEU A 219 -1.98 1.51 8.80
CA LEU A 219 -2.16 0.06 8.93
C LEU A 219 -3.61 -0.28 8.59
N GLY A 220 -3.85 -1.37 7.88
CA GLY A 220 -5.23 -1.75 7.58
C GLY A 220 -5.42 -3.15 7.04
N LYS A 221 -6.69 -3.48 6.78
CA LYS A 221 -7.13 -4.74 6.22
C LYS A 221 -8.13 -4.48 5.10
N GLN A 222 -7.77 -4.89 3.89
CA GLN A 222 -8.61 -4.78 2.71
C GLN A 222 -9.13 -6.16 2.27
N TRP A 223 -10.44 -6.27 2.12
CA TRP A 223 -11.14 -7.41 1.54
C TRP A 223 -11.67 -7.05 0.16
N ILE A 224 -11.58 -8.00 -0.78
CA ILE A 224 -12.11 -7.85 -2.13
C ILE A 224 -13.20 -8.90 -2.31
N LEU A 225 -14.40 -8.44 -2.64
CA LEU A 225 -15.60 -9.23 -2.87
C LEU A 225 -15.86 -9.28 -4.37
N ASP A 226 -15.87 -10.50 -4.91
CA ASP A 226 -16.21 -10.79 -6.31
C ASP A 226 -15.45 -9.94 -7.35
N ASN A 227 -14.18 -9.62 -7.07
CA ASN A 227 -13.35 -8.80 -7.95
C ASN A 227 -14.04 -7.47 -8.36
N THR A 228 -14.95 -6.94 -7.54
CA THR A 228 -15.83 -5.83 -7.90
C THR A 228 -15.99 -4.83 -6.78
N ILE A 229 -16.14 -5.29 -5.55
CA ILE A 229 -16.29 -4.41 -4.38
C ILE A 229 -15.10 -4.61 -3.45
N SER A 230 -14.59 -3.53 -2.85
CA SER A 230 -13.64 -3.61 -1.75
C SER A 230 -14.21 -3.05 -0.47
N VAL A 231 -13.86 -3.65 0.66
CA VAL A 231 -14.06 -3.10 1.99
C VAL A 231 -12.70 -2.99 2.65
N ASP A 232 -12.35 -1.83 3.20
CA ASP A 232 -11.04 -1.55 3.78
C ASP A 232 -11.20 -0.86 5.14
N ILE A 233 -10.71 -1.48 6.21
CA ILE A 233 -10.64 -0.86 7.54
C ILE A 233 -9.20 -0.47 7.80
N PHE A 234 -9.00 0.77 8.25
CA PHE A 234 -7.66 1.29 8.47
C PHE A 234 -7.55 2.15 9.72
N GLY A 235 -6.34 2.18 10.28
CA GLY A 235 -5.89 3.17 11.24
C GLY A 235 -4.62 3.84 10.74
N LEU A 236 -4.43 5.10 11.12
CA LEU A 236 -3.24 5.88 10.79
C LEU A 236 -2.60 6.44 12.04
N VAL A 237 -1.27 6.51 12.03
CA VAL A 237 -0.46 7.24 13.00
C VAL A 237 0.58 8.05 12.23
N GLY A 238 0.88 9.27 12.69
CA GLY A 238 1.85 10.12 11.98
C GLY A 238 2.20 11.39 12.71
N PHE A 239 2.76 12.33 11.96
CA PHE A 239 3.06 13.68 12.43
C PHE A 239 2.35 14.70 11.57
N GLY A 240 1.57 15.58 12.21
CA GLY A 240 0.83 16.65 11.56
C GLY A 240 1.52 17.97 11.79
N LEU A 241 1.84 18.68 10.71
CA LEU A 241 2.34 20.04 10.72
C LEU A 241 1.25 20.95 10.19
N ASP A 242 0.83 21.94 10.96
CA ASP A 242 -0.14 22.95 10.53
C ASP A 242 0.08 24.29 11.22
N ASN A 243 -0.59 25.33 10.73
CA ASN A 243 -0.55 26.68 11.28
C ASN A 243 -1.80 27.03 12.11
N VAL A 244 -2.57 26.04 12.60
CA VAL A 244 -3.79 26.30 13.40
C VAL A 244 -3.43 26.97 14.73
N GLN A 245 -2.43 26.44 15.44
CA GLN A 245 -2.00 27.00 16.73
C GLN A 245 -1.39 28.39 16.56
N LYS A 246 -0.67 28.64 15.46
CA LYS A 246 -0.21 29.99 15.13
C LYS A 246 -1.38 30.97 14.99
N HIS A 247 -2.40 30.63 14.18
CA HIS A 247 -3.57 31.49 13.99
C HIS A 247 -4.33 31.74 15.29
N GLN A 248 -4.41 30.74 16.17
CA GLN A 248 -4.98 30.93 17.50
C GLN A 248 -4.15 31.91 18.35
N LYS A 249 -2.82 31.78 18.39
CA LYS A 249 -1.95 32.71 19.11
C LYS A 249 -2.00 34.13 18.53
N ASP A 250 -2.03 34.26 17.21
CA ASP A 250 -2.13 35.56 16.54
C ASP A 250 -3.43 36.26 16.93
N LEU A 251 -4.57 35.55 16.92
CA LEU A 251 -5.84 36.05 17.44
C LEU A 251 -5.73 36.44 18.92
N TYR A 252 -5.16 35.60 19.80
CA TYR A 252 -4.98 35.94 21.22
C TYR A 252 -4.33 37.31 21.42
N ASN A 253 -3.27 37.56 20.66
CA ASN A 253 -2.46 38.77 20.74
C ASN A 253 -3.18 39.98 20.14
N GLU A 254 -3.88 39.81 19.01
CA GLU A 254 -4.67 40.87 18.37
C GLU A 254 -5.76 41.43 19.31
N PHE A 255 -6.26 40.62 20.24
CA PHE A 255 -7.26 41.01 21.24
C PHE A 255 -6.65 41.23 22.64
N ASN A 256 -5.35 41.56 22.73
CA ASN A 256 -4.65 41.90 23.98
C ASN A 256 -4.83 40.87 25.11
N GLY A 257 -4.87 39.58 24.78
CA GLY A 257 -5.03 38.50 25.76
C GLY A 257 -6.41 38.39 26.39
N SER A 258 -7.40 39.10 25.85
CA SER A 258 -8.79 39.05 26.31
C SER A 258 -9.57 37.83 25.82
N LEU A 259 -9.00 37.08 24.87
CA LEU A 259 -9.60 35.87 24.36
C LEU A 259 -9.28 34.71 25.30
N ASN A 260 -10.31 34.11 25.91
CA ASN A 260 -10.18 32.76 26.47
C ASN A 260 -10.02 31.76 25.33
N ILE A 261 -8.80 31.60 24.84
CA ILE A 261 -8.48 30.55 23.88
C ILE A 261 -8.36 29.25 24.65
N ILE A 262 -9.30 28.35 24.38
CA ILE A 262 -9.16 26.96 24.82
C ILE A 262 -7.98 26.39 24.02
N ASN A 263 -6.83 26.25 24.67
CA ASN A 263 -5.69 25.52 24.11
C ASN A 263 -6.11 24.07 23.96
N PHE A 264 -6.52 23.71 22.76
CA PHE A 264 -6.84 22.34 22.47
C PHE A 264 -5.55 21.58 22.25
N ASN A 265 -5.20 20.73 23.23
CA ASN A 265 -4.18 19.70 23.06
C ASN A 265 -4.49 18.76 21.88
N SER A 266 -5.68 18.83 21.28
CA SER A 266 -5.99 18.14 20.04
C SER A 266 -7.04 18.83 19.16
N HIS A 267 -6.92 18.73 17.84
CA HIS A 267 -7.94 19.23 16.90
C HIS A 267 -8.15 18.29 15.72
N ASN A 268 -9.36 18.34 15.13
CA ASN A 268 -9.67 17.63 13.89
C ASN A 268 -9.06 18.40 12.71
N ALA A 269 -8.23 17.71 11.93
CA ALA A 269 -7.55 18.26 10.75
C ALA A 269 -8.06 17.58 9.46
N PHE A 270 -9.34 17.19 9.44
CA PHE A 270 -10.06 16.64 8.28
C PHE A 270 -9.36 15.43 7.67
N GLY A 271 -9.36 14.31 8.40
CA GLY A 271 -8.76 13.04 7.98
C GLY A 271 -7.97 12.38 9.10
N TYR A 272 -7.57 13.17 10.09
CA TYR A 272 -6.91 12.74 11.31
C TYR A 272 -7.21 13.72 12.45
N ARG A 273 -7.06 13.23 13.69
CA ARG A 273 -6.96 14.07 14.89
C ARG A 273 -5.49 14.31 15.17
N ARG A 274 -5.09 15.56 15.35
CA ARG A 274 -3.74 15.94 15.74
C ARG A 274 -3.73 16.24 17.23
N PHE A 275 -2.68 15.83 17.94
CA PHE A 275 -2.47 16.03 19.36
C PHE A 275 -1.18 16.83 19.58
N SER A 276 -1.30 18.13 19.89
CA SER A 276 -0.18 19.02 20.25
C SER A 276 -0.65 20.44 20.59
N ASN A 277 0.18 21.15 21.36
CA ASN A 277 0.08 22.58 21.67
C ASN A 277 0.92 23.48 20.75
N ASP A 278 1.65 22.87 19.82
CA ASP A 278 2.49 23.56 18.84
C ASP A 278 1.98 23.33 17.42
N ASN A 279 2.69 23.87 16.43
CA ASN A 279 2.39 23.67 15.00
C ASN A 279 2.74 22.26 14.50
N ILE A 280 3.41 21.43 15.31
CA ILE A 280 3.72 20.02 15.01
C ILE A 280 3.13 19.12 16.09
N GLY A 281 2.55 17.98 15.72
CA GLY A 281 1.95 17.06 16.69
C GLY A 281 1.77 15.64 16.20
N LEU A 282 1.52 14.71 17.13
CA LEU A 282 1.15 13.33 16.80
C LEU A 282 -0.22 13.32 16.11
N THR A 283 -0.39 12.52 15.08
CA THR A 283 -1.69 12.33 14.42
C THR A 283 -2.17 10.91 14.58
N LEU A 284 -3.49 10.77 14.81
CA LEU A 284 -4.18 9.49 14.84
C LEU A 284 -5.45 9.59 14.00
N GLY A 285 -5.85 8.49 13.40
CA GLY A 285 -7.09 8.43 12.63
C GLY A 285 -7.53 6.99 12.39
N LEU A 286 -8.83 6.82 12.19
CA LEU A 286 -9.46 5.55 11.89
C LEU A 286 -10.46 5.78 10.77
N GLY A 287 -10.70 4.76 9.94
CA GLY A 287 -11.67 4.88 8.86
C GLY A 287 -12.09 3.54 8.27
N VAL A 288 -13.19 3.62 7.52
CA VAL A 288 -13.74 2.50 6.76
C VAL A 288 -13.95 2.98 5.34
N LYS A 289 -13.32 2.32 4.37
CA LYS A 289 -13.48 2.62 2.95
C LYS A 289 -14.30 1.54 2.27
N VAL A 290 -15.19 1.95 1.39
CA VAL A 290 -15.84 1.07 0.42
C VAL A 290 -15.38 1.48 -0.96
N GLY A 291 -15.10 0.50 -1.81
CA GLY A 291 -14.60 0.78 -3.15
C GLY A 291 -15.16 -0.12 -4.23
N PHE A 292 -14.99 0.36 -5.45
CA PHE A 292 -15.39 -0.28 -6.68
C PHE A 292 -14.16 -0.54 -7.54
N LEU A 293 -14.00 -1.80 -7.94
CA LEU A 293 -12.89 -2.24 -8.77
C LEU A 293 -13.25 -2.15 -10.25
N PHE A 294 -12.28 -1.69 -11.05
CA PHE A 294 -12.39 -1.55 -12.50
C PHE A 294 -11.05 -1.83 -13.19
N ASN A 295 -11.10 -1.98 -14.52
CA ASN A 295 -9.92 -1.98 -15.38
C ASN A 295 -10.04 -0.83 -16.37
N THR A 296 -8.92 -0.20 -16.69
CA THR A 296 -8.86 0.69 -17.84
C THR A 296 -8.82 -0.16 -19.11
N LYS A 297 -9.51 0.27 -20.17
CA LYS A 297 -9.43 -0.45 -21.46
C LYS A 297 -7.99 -0.45 -21.93
N GLU A 298 -7.39 -1.62 -22.10
CA GLU A 298 -6.14 -1.72 -22.83
C GLU A 298 -6.40 -1.24 -24.26
N LYS A 299 -5.72 -0.16 -24.67
CA LYS A 299 -5.65 0.18 -26.09
C LYS A 299 -4.98 -1.01 -26.75
N LYS A 300 -5.76 -1.83 -27.48
CA LYS A 300 -5.21 -2.84 -28.37
C LYS A 300 -4.22 -2.12 -29.28
N LYS A 301 -2.92 -2.34 -29.07
CA LYS A 301 -1.93 -2.02 -30.08
C LYS A 301 -2.27 -2.93 -31.26
N LYS A 302 -2.82 -2.33 -32.32
CA LYS A 302 -2.90 -2.97 -33.64
C LYS A 302 -1.49 -3.06 -34.20
#